data_AF-A0A7V0P506-F1
#
_entry.id   AF-A0A7V0P506-F1
#
_cell.length_a   1.000
_cell.length_b   1.000
_cell.length_c   1.000
_cell.angle_alpha   90.00
_cell.angle_beta   90.00
_cell.angle_gamma   90.00
#
_symmetry.space_group_name_H-M   'P 1'
#
loop_
_entity.id
_entity.type
_entity.pdbx_description
1 polymer ?
#
loop_
_entity_poly.entity_id
_entity_poly.type
_entity_poly.pdbx_seq_one_letter_code
_entity_poly.pdbx_strand_id
1 'polypeptide(L)'
;MTAIIIVDEDNVIKYAQDNRVPFTTYASLTKTKEILKLIGDEVQKVNAKLARVEQIKKFAITEKILDQEDDELTPTMKVKRKKISEVYKDLIESMY
;
A
#
# COMPACT_ATOMS: atom_id res chain seq x y z
N MET A 1 -11.04 -10.25 5.81
CA MET A 1 -10.99 -8.97 5.09
C MET A 1 -9.59 -8.81 4.50
N THR A 2 -9.52 -8.55 3.20
CA THR A 2 -8.30 -8.21 2.47
C THR A 2 -8.27 -6.70 2.26
N ALA A 3 -7.09 -6.09 2.37
CA ALA A 3 -6.90 -4.67 2.11
C ALA A 3 -5.74 -4.45 1.13
N ILE A 4 -5.88 -3.46 0.26
CA ILE A 4 -4.78 -2.98 -0.57
C ILE A 4 -4.29 -1.68 0.06
N ILE A 5 -2.98 -1.62 0.28
CA ILE A 5 -2.32 -0.48 0.89
C ILE A 5 -1.48 0.19 -0.18
N ILE A 6 -1.70 1.48 -0.34
CA ILE A 6 -0.95 2.33 -1.25
C ILE A 6 -0.05 3.17 -0.37
N VAL A 7 1.24 3.06 -0.61
CA VAL A 7 2.25 3.79 0.12
C VAL A 7 2.82 4.86 -0.80
N ASP A 8 3.26 5.95 -0.21
CA ASP A 8 3.85 7.06 -0.93
C ASP A 8 5.31 6.73 -1.28
N GLU A 9 5.68 6.88 -2.55
CA GLU A 9 7.02 6.54 -3.03
C GLU A 9 8.09 7.33 -2.29
N ASP A 10 7.95 8.66 -2.23
CA ASP A 10 8.98 9.53 -1.66
C ASP A 10 9.21 9.17 -0.20
N ASN A 11 8.12 8.92 0.54
CA ASN A 11 8.19 8.55 1.94
C ASN A 11 8.84 7.17 2.17
N VAL A 12 8.52 6.18 1.35
CA VAL A 12 9.08 4.82 1.45
C VAL A 12 10.54 4.79 0.98
N ILE A 13 10.90 5.52 -0.09
CA ILE A 13 12.28 5.69 -0.54
C ILE A 13 13.11 6.38 0.54
N LYS A 14 12.59 7.44 1.14
CA LYS A 14 13.27 8.17 2.21
C LYS A 14 13.50 7.29 3.43
N TYR A 15 12.49 6.50 3.83
CA TYR A 15 12.64 5.51 4.90
C TYR A 15 13.71 4.46 4.54
N ALA A 16 13.69 3.98 3.30
CA ALA A 16 14.65 2.98 2.81
C ALA A 16 16.09 3.51 2.82
N GLN A 17 16.28 4.77 2.41
CA GLN A 17 17.57 5.44 2.44
C GLN A 17 18.07 5.63 3.89
N ASP A 18 17.19 6.07 4.79
CA ASP A 18 17.51 6.28 6.20
C ASP A 18 17.91 4.97 6.91
N ASN A 19 17.17 3.89 6.62
CA ASN A 19 17.42 2.55 7.18
C ASN A 19 18.44 1.73 6.37
N ARG A 20 19.02 2.31 5.31
CA ARG A 20 19.98 1.64 4.39
C ARG A 20 19.46 0.32 3.82
N VAL A 21 18.18 0.29 3.51
CA VAL A 21 17.51 -0.86 2.90
C VAL A 21 17.96 -0.97 1.45
N PRO A 22 18.52 -2.10 1.00
CA PRO A 22 18.89 -2.26 -0.39
C PRO A 22 17.64 -2.44 -1.26
N PHE A 23 17.41 -1.52 -2.19
CA PHE A 23 16.34 -1.62 -3.18
C PHE A 23 16.83 -1.21 -4.58
N THR A 24 16.29 -1.86 -5.61
CA THR A 24 16.56 -1.57 -7.03
C THR A 24 15.38 -0.89 -7.72
N THR A 25 14.16 -1.13 -7.24
CA THR A 25 12.94 -0.58 -7.81
C THR A 25 11.90 -0.49 -6.71
N TYR A 26 10.97 0.47 -6.83
CA TYR A 26 9.87 0.64 -5.87
C TYR A 26 9.12 -0.68 -5.58
N ALA A 27 8.83 -1.49 -6.60
CA ALA A 27 8.23 -2.81 -6.44
C ALA A 27 9.03 -3.78 -5.55
N SER A 28 10.36 -3.73 -5.62
CA SER A 28 11.24 -4.55 -4.76
C SER A 28 11.29 -3.99 -3.34
N LEU A 29 11.25 -2.65 -3.22
CA LEU A 29 11.23 -1.97 -1.94
C LEU A 29 9.96 -2.30 -1.14
N THR A 30 8.79 -2.24 -1.77
CA THR A 30 7.51 -2.60 -1.13
C THR A 30 7.42 -4.07 -0.73
N LYS A 31 8.17 -4.95 -1.41
CA LYS A 31 8.31 -6.38 -1.06
C LYS A 31 9.37 -6.65 0.02
N THR A 32 10.12 -5.64 0.43
CA THR A 32 11.18 -5.81 1.43
C THR A 32 10.59 -5.97 2.83
N LYS A 33 11.21 -6.83 3.65
CA LYS A 33 10.74 -7.14 5.01
C LYS A 33 10.60 -5.91 5.89
N GLU A 34 11.46 -4.90 5.73
CA GLU A 34 11.39 -3.66 6.50
C GLU A 34 10.13 -2.85 6.20
N ILE A 35 9.80 -2.66 4.92
CA ILE A 35 8.59 -1.94 4.52
C ILE A 35 7.34 -2.74 4.90
N LEU A 36 7.35 -4.05 4.66
CA LEU A 36 6.26 -4.92 5.09
C LEU A 36 6.03 -4.88 6.60
N LYS A 37 7.11 -4.80 7.40
CA LYS A 37 7.02 -4.69 8.85
C LYS A 37 6.50 -3.32 9.28
N LEU A 38 6.99 -2.24 8.67
CA LEU A 38 6.54 -0.88 8.94
C LEU A 38 5.04 -0.73 8.67
N ILE A 39 4.59 -1.17 7.50
CA ILE A 39 3.17 -1.16 7.14
C ILE A 39 2.37 -2.13 8.01
N GLY A 40 2.91 -3.31 8.30
CA GLY A 40 2.27 -4.27 9.20
C GLY A 40 2.02 -3.71 10.60
N ASP A 41 2.97 -2.95 11.16
CA ASP A 41 2.82 -2.28 12.45
C ASP A 41 1.73 -1.21 12.42
N GLU A 42 1.68 -0.40 11.35
CA GLU A 42 0.62 0.60 11.18
C GLU A 42 -0.76 -0.07 11.00
N VAL A 43 -0.83 -1.14 10.20
CA VAL A 43 -2.05 -1.94 10.05
C VAL A 43 -2.47 -2.53 11.39
N GLN A 44 -1.54 -2.99 12.22
CA GLN A 44 -1.85 -3.53 13.53
C GLN A 44 -2.41 -2.45 14.47
N LYS A 45 -1.84 -1.24 14.45
CA LYS A 45 -2.37 -0.08 15.19
C LYS A 45 -3.78 0.29 14.75
N VAL A 46 -4.06 0.26 13.44
CA VAL A 46 -5.41 0.50 12.90
C VAL A 46 -6.36 -0.64 13.28
N ASN A 47 -5.94 -1.90 13.14
CA ASN A 47 -6.69 -3.08 13.53
C ASN A 47 -7.02 -3.11 15.04
N ALA A 48 -6.19 -2.49 15.88
CA ALA A 48 -6.47 -2.32 17.30
C ALA A 48 -7.63 -1.35 17.57
N LYS A 49 -7.91 -0.44 16.64
CA LYS A 49 -9.04 0.51 16.70
C LYS A 49 -10.31 -0.02 16.00
N LEU A 50 -10.19 -1.09 15.20
CA LEU A 50 -11.28 -1.70 14.45
C LEU A 50 -11.89 -2.90 15.18
N ALA A 51 -13.17 -3.17 14.93
CA ALA A 51 -13.83 -4.37 15.44
C ALA A 51 -13.21 -5.64 14.84
N ARG A 52 -13.24 -6.76 15.58
CA ARG A 52 -12.62 -8.04 15.18
C ARG A 52 -13.09 -8.55 13.80
N VAL A 53 -14.31 -8.18 13.40
CA VAL A 53 -14.90 -8.50 12.10
C VAL A 53 -14.35 -7.65 10.94
N GLU A 54 -13.88 -6.43 11.23
CA GLU A 54 -13.31 -5.47 10.28
C GLU A 54 -11.77 -5.52 10.23
N GLN A 55 -11.15 -6.32 11.10
CA GLN A 55 -9.70 -6.46 11.11
C GLN A 55 -9.17 -6.98 9.77
N ILE A 56 -8.16 -6.29 9.27
CA ILE A 56 -7.43 -6.63 8.06
C ILE A 56 -6.61 -7.89 8.34
N LYS A 57 -7.03 -9.02 7.77
CA LYS A 57 -6.36 -10.33 7.94
C LYS A 57 -5.21 -10.54 6.97
N LYS A 58 -5.32 -9.94 5.79
CA LYS A 58 -4.30 -9.95 4.74
C LYS A 58 -4.25 -8.57 4.12
N PHE A 59 -3.07 -8.05 3.91
CA PHE A 59 -2.86 -6.83 3.15
C PHE A 59 -1.86 -7.06 2.04
N ALA A 60 -2.03 -6.36 0.93
CA ALA A 60 -1.06 -6.29 -0.15
C ALA A 60 -0.63 -4.83 -0.33
N ILE A 61 0.67 -4.59 -0.40
CA ILE A 61 1.21 -3.28 -0.75
C ILE A 61 1.27 -3.22 -2.26
N THR A 62 0.73 -2.16 -2.85
CA THR A 62 0.83 -2.02 -4.29
C THR A 62 2.24 -1.65 -4.74
N GLU A 63 2.65 -2.21 -5.87
CA GLU A 63 3.91 -1.89 -6.54
C GLU A 63 3.79 -0.75 -7.55
N LYS A 64 2.60 -0.18 -7.73
CA LYS A 64 2.33 0.89 -8.70
C LYS A 64 1.86 2.16 -7.99
N ILE A 65 2.55 3.26 -8.26
CA ILE A 65 2.22 4.58 -7.69
C ILE A 65 0.93 5.06 -8.35
N LEU A 66 0.02 5.59 -7.54
CA LEU A 66 -1.08 6.38 -8.08
C LEU A 66 -0.51 7.74 -8.40
N ASP A 67 -0.29 8.00 -9.68
CA ASP A 67 0.18 9.30 -10.12
C ASP A 67 -1.01 10.26 -10.27
N GLN A 68 -0.80 11.53 -9.92
CA GLN A 68 -1.82 12.56 -10.04
C GLN A 68 -2.13 12.88 -11.53
N GLU A 69 -1.18 12.59 -12.43
CA GLU A 69 -1.33 12.71 -13.87
C GLU A 69 -2.27 11.65 -14.48
N ASP A 70 -2.48 10.50 -13.83
CA ASP A 70 -3.36 9.43 -14.36
C ASP A 70 -4.86 9.64 -14.05
N ASP A 71 -5.24 10.81 -13.53
CA ASP A 71 -6.62 11.15 -13.10
C ASP A 71 -7.16 10.21 -11.98
N GLU A 72 -6.30 9.42 -11.34
CA GLU A 72 -6.67 8.45 -10.30
C GLU A 72 -6.80 9.07 -8.90
N LEU A 73 -6.22 10.26 -8.72
CA LEU A 73 -6.24 11.04 -7.50
C LEU A 73 -6.96 12.36 -7.72
N THR A 74 -7.85 12.71 -6.80
CA THR A 74 -8.31 14.11 -6.72
C THR A 74 -7.18 15.00 -6.19
N PRO A 75 -7.17 16.31 -6.47
CA PRO A 75 -6.17 17.25 -5.95
C PRO A 75 -6.07 17.33 -4.42
N THR A 76 -6.94 16.63 -3.68
CA THR A 76 -6.89 16.46 -2.23
C THR A 76 -6.30 15.10 -1.78
N MET A 77 -5.59 14.39 -2.66
CA MET A 77 -5.07 13.03 -2.42
C MET A 77 -6.16 11.99 -2.07
N LYS A 78 -7.45 12.29 -2.30
CA LYS A 78 -8.49 11.27 -2.15
C LYS A 78 -8.47 10.34 -3.34
N VAL A 79 -8.23 9.07 -3.03
CA VAL A 79 -8.26 7.93 -3.94
C VAL A 79 -9.64 7.74 -4.58
N LYS A 80 -9.71 7.78 -5.92
CA LYS A 80 -10.93 7.40 -6.66
C LYS A 80 -11.08 5.88 -6.62
N ARG A 81 -11.87 5.38 -5.67
CA ARG A 81 -12.12 3.94 -5.44
C ARG A 81 -12.46 3.16 -6.72
N LYS A 82 -13.16 3.78 -7.66
CA LYS A 82 -13.57 3.19 -8.94
C LYS A 82 -12.39 2.83 -9.85
N LYS A 83 -11.41 3.72 -9.98
CA LYS A 83 -10.28 3.52 -10.89
C LYS A 83 -9.24 2.56 -10.29
N ILE A 84 -9.01 2.66 -8.97
CA ILE A 84 -8.24 1.68 -8.20
C ILE A 84 -8.84 0.29 -8.32
N SER A 85 -10.17 0.15 -8.22
CA SER A 85 -10.80 -1.16 -8.37
C SER A 85 -10.68 -1.74 -9.78
N GLU A 86 -10.45 -0.92 -10.80
CA GLU A 86 -10.21 -1.37 -12.18
C GLU A 86 -8.74 -1.71 -12.42
N VAL A 87 -7.80 -0.87 -11.97
CA VAL A 87 -6.35 -1.10 -12.11
C VAL A 87 -5.90 -2.29 -11.28
N TYR A 88 -6.43 -2.43 -10.06
CA TYR A 88 -6.12 -3.54 -9.16
C TYR A 88 -7.14 -4.67 -9.23
N LYS A 89 -8.05 -4.64 -10.20
CA LYS A 89 -9.06 -5.69 -10.36
C LYS A 89 -8.41 -7.06 -10.47
N ASP A 90 -7.37 -7.15 -11.30
CA ASP A 90 -6.61 -8.38 -11.56
C ASP A 90 -5.90 -8.90 -10.30
N LEU A 91 -5.32 -7.99 -9.50
CA LEU A 91 -4.67 -8.32 -8.22
C LEU A 91 -5.70 -8.76 -7.16
N ILE A 92 -6.87 -8.10 -7.11
CA ILE A 92 -7.97 -8.45 -6.20
C ILE A 92 -8.58 -9.80 -6.58
N GLU A 93 -8.78 -10.04 -7.88
CA GLU A 93 -9.26 -11.33 -8.40
C GLU A 93 -8.26 -12.45 -8.13
N SER A 94 -6.96 -12.18 -8.17
CA SER A 94 -5.92 -13.15 -7.79
C SER A 94 -5.86 -13.42 -6.28
N MET A 95 -6.38 -12.51 -5.44
CA MET A 95 -6.45 -12.68 -3.98
C MET A 95 -7.75 -13.35 -3.49
N TYR A 96 -8.73 -13.55 -4.38
CA TYR A 96 -9.99 -14.24 -4.12
C TYR A 96 -9.92 -15.72 -4.52
#